data_AF-A0AAT9HG68-F1
#
_entry.id   AF-A0AAT9HG68-F1
#
_cell.length_a   1.000
_cell.length_b   1.000
_cell.length_c   1.000
_cell.angle_alpha   90.00
_cell.angle_beta   90.00
_cell.angle_gamma   90.00
#
_symmetry.space_group_name_H-M   'P 1'
#
loop_
_entity.id
_entity.type
_entity.pdbx_description
1 polymer ?
#
loop_
_entity_poly.entity_id
_entity_poly.type
_entity_poly.pdbx_seq_one_letter_code
_entity_poly.pdbx_strand_id
1 'polypeptide(L)'
;MFFLNISPRAALARKGSFTSLETGHSGGGDEDFIRYQDTVLNQMREQAQRGAWLSLDVATIDRDQVFKAASVALADRLQPTV
;
A
#
# COMPACT_ATOMS: atom_id res chain seq x y z
N MET A 1 -10.94 -3.76 -6.57
CA MET A 1 -10.14 -2.87 -5.69
C MET A 1 -8.67 -3.23 -5.82
N PHE A 2 -7.78 -2.24 -5.78
CA PHE A 2 -6.34 -2.44 -5.74
C PHE A 2 -5.80 -2.26 -4.33
N PHE A 3 -4.79 -3.04 -3.97
CA PHE A 3 -4.00 -2.87 -2.77
C PHE A 3 -2.55 -2.59 -3.17
N LEU A 4 -2.10 -1.35 -2.95
CA LEU A 4 -0.71 -0.96 -3.19
C LEU A 4 0.10 -1.27 -1.93
N ASN A 5 0.77 -2.42 -1.93
CA ASN A 5 1.54 -2.92 -0.81
C ASN A 5 2.91 -2.22 -0.78
N ILE A 6 3.14 -1.46 0.29
CA ILE A 6 4.41 -0.80 0.58
C ILE A 6 4.64 -0.83 2.09
N SER A 7 5.87 -1.03 2.53
CA SER A 7 6.20 -0.98 3.95
C SER A 7 6.14 0.46 4.48
N PRO A 8 5.81 0.70 5.76
CA PRO A 8 5.81 2.03 6.33
C PRO A 8 7.15 2.75 6.18
N ARG A 9 8.25 2.01 6.34
CA ARG A 9 9.61 2.53 6.15
C ARG A 9 9.84 3.05 4.73
N ALA A 10 9.44 2.29 3.72
CA ALA A 10 9.56 2.71 2.33
C ALA A 10 8.62 3.88 2.00
N ALA A 11 7.41 3.89 2.55
CA ALA A 11 6.47 4.99 2.39
C ALA A 11 7.00 6.29 3.03
N LEU A 12 7.57 6.20 4.22
CA LEU A 12 8.18 7.33 4.92
C LEU A 12 9.38 7.88 4.15
N ALA A 13 10.27 7.00 3.67
CA ALA A 13 11.42 7.40 2.87
C ALA A 13 11.02 8.15 1.58
N ARG A 14 9.86 7.83 0.99
CA ARG A 14 9.33 8.51 -0.20
C ARG A 14 8.63 9.84 0.12
N LYS A 15 7.87 9.87 1.21
CA LYS A 15 7.01 11.03 1.56
C LYS A 15 7.77 12.10 2.34
N GLY A 16 8.76 11.72 3.14
CA GLY A 16 9.61 12.63 3.93
C GLY A 16 8.97 13.20 5.19
N SER A 17 7.64 13.19 5.33
CA SER A 17 6.95 13.65 6.54
C SER A 17 5.57 13.00 6.72
N PHE A 18 5.03 13.10 7.94
CA PHE A 18 3.72 12.57 8.31
C PHE A 18 2.95 13.54 9.19
N THR A 19 1.64 13.29 9.26
CA THR A 19 0.68 13.99 10.10
C THR A 19 0.43 13.21 11.39
N SER A 20 -0.11 13.87 12.41
CA SER A 20 -0.48 13.23 13.69
C SER A 20 -1.46 12.07 13.51
N LEU A 21 -2.36 12.12 12.52
CA LEU A 21 -3.27 11.02 12.21
C LEU A 21 -2.51 9.76 11.77
N GLU A 22 -1.43 9.94 11.02
CA GLU A 22 -0.63 8.85 10.49
C GLU A 22 0.28 8.18 11.53
N THR A 23 0.32 8.72 12.76
CA THR A 23 0.94 8.11 13.94
C THR A 23 -0.10 7.59 14.93
N GLY A 24 -1.38 7.50 14.56
CA GLY A 24 -2.44 7.11 15.48
C GLY A 24 -2.69 8.10 16.62
N HIS A 25 -2.46 9.40 16.36
CA HIS A 25 -2.57 10.50 17.32
C HIS A 25 -1.60 10.46 18.50
N SER A 26 -0.63 9.53 18.54
CA SER A 26 0.37 9.48 19.62
C SER A 26 1.34 10.67 19.60
N GLY A 27 1.47 11.37 18.48
CA GLY A 27 2.34 12.54 18.33
C GLY A 27 3.85 12.23 18.36
N GLY A 28 4.25 10.96 18.42
CA GLY A 28 5.65 10.57 18.37
C GLY A 28 6.21 10.53 16.96
N GLY A 29 7.54 10.56 16.87
CA GLY A 29 8.29 10.60 15.61
C GLY A 29 8.19 9.31 14.78
N ASP A 30 9.17 9.09 13.91
CA ASP A 30 9.17 8.04 12.89
C ASP A 30 8.81 6.63 13.39
N GLU A 31 9.20 6.28 14.62
CA GLU A 31 8.89 4.97 15.21
C GLU A 31 7.39 4.76 15.46
N ASP A 32 6.68 5.80 15.89
CA ASP A 32 5.24 5.72 16.13
C ASP A 32 4.48 5.67 14.80
N PHE A 33 4.93 6.41 13.80
CA PHE A 33 4.45 6.26 12.42
C PHE A 33 4.63 4.81 11.95
N ILE A 34 5.85 4.26 12.04
CA ILE A 34 6.14 2.90 11.57
C ILE A 34 5.25 1.88 12.30
N ARG A 35 5.14 1.95 13.63
CA ARG A 35 4.33 1.02 14.44
C ARG A 35 2.86 1.09 14.08
N TYR A 36 2.31 2.30 13.97
CA TYR A 36 0.90 2.49 13.62
C TYR A 36 0.62 1.99 12.21
N GLN A 37 1.45 2.38 11.24
CA GLN A 37 1.27 2.00 9.85
C GLN A 37 1.54 0.50 9.59
N ASP A 38 2.40 -0.17 10.37
CA ASP A 38 2.55 -1.62 10.31
C ASP A 38 1.25 -2.32 10.75
N THR A 39 0.57 -1.78 11.76
CA THR A 39 -0.74 -2.27 12.21
C THR A 39 -1.79 -2.10 11.12
N VAL A 40 -1.86 -0.91 10.50
CA VAL A 40 -2.76 -0.62 9.37
C VAL A 40 -2.45 -1.54 8.18
N LEU A 41 -1.17 -1.72 7.85
CA LEU A 41 -0.74 -2.55 6.73
C LEU A 41 -1.16 -4.01 6.91
N ASN A 42 -1.02 -4.56 8.12
CA ASN A 42 -1.46 -5.92 8.42
C ASN A 42 -2.98 -6.07 8.24
N GLN A 43 -3.78 -5.13 8.76
CA GLN A 43 -5.23 -5.15 8.56
C GLN A 43 -5.63 -5.06 7.07
N MET A 44 -4.95 -4.19 6.32
CA MET A 44 -5.19 -4.05 4.88
C MET A 44 -4.83 -5.30 4.09
N ARG A 45 -3.76 -6.02 4.48
CA ARG A 45 -3.39 -7.31 3.88
C ARG A 45 -4.46 -8.37 4.11
N GLU A 46 -4.98 -8.48 5.33
CA GLU A 46 -6.06 -9.42 5.64
C GLU A 46 -7.34 -9.12 4.84
N GLN A 47 -7.72 -7.85 4.73
CA GLN A 47 -8.87 -7.43 3.93
C GLN A 47 -8.64 -7.68 2.43
N ALA A 48 -7.45 -7.40 1.92
CA ALA A 48 -7.09 -7.63 0.52
C ALA A 48 -7.17 -9.12 0.15
N GLN A 49 -6.72 -10.01 1.04
CA GLN A 49 -6.83 -11.46 0.86
C GLN A 49 -8.29 -11.91 0.85
N ARG A 50 -9.07 -11.53 1.87
CA ARG A 50 -10.48 -11.95 2.00
C ARG A 50 -11.37 -11.39 0.89
N GLY A 51 -11.10 -10.16 0.45
CA GLY A 51 -11.84 -9.49 -0.61
C GLY A 51 -11.33 -9.79 -2.02
N ALA A 52 -10.33 -10.66 -2.17
CA ALA A 52 -9.66 -10.94 -3.43
C ALA A 52 -9.28 -9.66 -4.19
N TRP A 53 -8.65 -8.69 -3.52
CA TRP A 53 -8.18 -7.46 -4.15
C TRP A 53 -6.94 -7.72 -5.01
N LEU A 54 -6.73 -6.89 -6.04
CA LEU A 54 -5.49 -6.93 -6.83
C LEU A 54 -4.36 -6.32 -6.01
N SER A 55 -3.47 -7.14 -5.49
CA SER A 55 -2.32 -6.71 -4.68
C SER A 55 -1.10 -6.47 -5.56
N LEU A 56 -0.45 -5.31 -5.40
CA LEU A 56 0.76 -4.91 -6.12
C LEU A 56 1.83 -4.48 -5.12
N ASP A 57 3.02 -5.07 -5.19
CA ASP A 57 4.18 -4.53 -4.47
C ASP A 57 4.70 -3.29 -5.20
N VAL A 58 4.66 -2.16 -4.52
CA VAL A 58 5.04 -0.85 -5.09
C VAL A 58 6.29 -0.26 -4.46
N ALA A 59 7.01 -1.00 -3.60
CA ALA A 59 8.10 -0.47 -2.80
C ALA A 59 9.29 0.05 -3.63
N THR A 60 9.53 -0.53 -4.80
CA THR A 60 10.71 -0.24 -5.65
C THR A 60 10.38 0.42 -6.98
N ILE A 61 9.10 0.55 -7.32
CA ILE A 61 8.66 1.08 -8.61
C ILE A 61 8.13 2.52 -8.49
N ASP A 62 8.34 3.31 -9.53
CA ASP A 62 7.84 4.68 -9.63
C ASP A 62 6.34 4.73 -10.01
N ARG A 63 5.77 5.93 -10.02
CA ARG A 63 4.34 6.15 -10.29
C ARG A 63 3.89 5.57 -11.64
N ASP A 64 4.67 5.76 -12.69
CA ASP A 64 4.28 5.38 -14.04
C ASP A 64 4.35 3.85 -14.19
N GLN A 65 5.33 3.22 -13.53
CA GLN A 65 5.42 1.77 -13.40
C GLN A 65 4.28 1.18 -12.57
N VAL A 66 3.86 1.84 -11.47
CA VAL A 66 2.67 1.42 -10.69
C VAL A 66 1.44 1.41 -11.57
N PHE A 67 1.23 2.48 -12.35
CA PHE A 67 0.08 2.56 -13.25
C PHE A 67 0.09 1.42 -14.28
N LYS A 68 1.24 1.20 -14.94
CA LYS A 68 1.41 0.10 -15.91
C LYS A 68 1.12 -1.26 -15.28
N ALA A 69 1.68 -1.54 -14.10
CA ALA A 69 1.47 -2.80 -13.39
C ALA A 69 -0.01 -3.00 -13.01
N ALA A 70 -0.68 -1.94 -12.55
CA ALA A 70 -2.10 -1.97 -12.23
C ALA A 70 -2.99 -2.22 -13.46
N SER A 71 -2.68 -1.59 -14.60
CA SER A 71 -3.41 -1.81 -15.85
C SER A 71 -3.28 -3.25 -16.34
N VAL A 72 -2.08 -3.83 -16.29
CA VAL A 72 -1.84 -5.24 -16.66
C VAL A 72 -2.61 -6.18 -15.74
N ALA A 73 -2.47 -6.02 -14.42
CA ALA A 73 -3.17 -6.86 -13.44
C ALA A 73 -4.70 -6.77 -13.57
N LEU A 74 -5.24 -5.61 -13.96
CA LEU A 74 -6.65 -5.46 -14.25
C LEU A 74 -7.06 -6.18 -15.52
N ALA A 75 -6.31 -6.03 -16.60
CA ALA A 75 -6.59 -6.69 -17.87
C ALA A 75 -6.58 -8.22 -17.71
N ASP A 76 -5.60 -8.75 -16.99
CA ASP A 76 -5.49 -10.19 -16.71
C ASP A 76 -6.70 -10.70 -15.91
N ARG A 77 -7.17 -9.92 -14.94
CA ARG A 77 -8.37 -10.28 -14.16
C ARG A 77 -9.65 -10.21 -14.97
N LEU A 78 -9.72 -9.26 -15.89
CA LEU A 78 -10.90 -9.02 -16.72
C LEU A 78 -10.96 -9.91 -17.96
N GLN A 79 -9.96 -10.79 -18.20
CA GLN A 79 -9.85 -11.64 -19.39
C GLN A 79 -11.24 -11.98 -19.94
N PRO A 80 -11.66 -11.34 -21.05
CA PRO A 80 -12.93 -11.66 -21.63
C PRO A 80 -12.81 -13.09 -22.13
N THR A 81 -13.64 -13.97 -21.58
CA THR A 81 -13.85 -15.29 -22.15
C THR A 81 -14.39 -15.07 -23.56
N VAL A 82 -13.52 -15.16 -24.56
CA VAL A 82 -13.93 -15.27 -25.97
C VAL A 82 -14.15 -16.73 -26.27
#